data_AF-A0A7C6UFW3-F1
#
_entry.id   AF-A0A7C6UFW3-F1
#
_cell.length_a   1.000
_cell.length_b   1.000
_cell.length_c   1.000
_cell.angle_alpha   90.00
_cell.angle_beta   90.00
_cell.angle_gamma   90.00
#
_symmetry.space_group_name_H-M   'P 1'
#
loop_
_entity.id
_entity.type
_entity.pdbx_description
1 polymer ?
#
loop_
_entity_poly.entity_id
_entity_poly.type
_entity_poly.pdbx_seq_one_letter_code
_entity_poly.pdbx_strand_id
1 'polypeptide(L)'
;MTLRERWEHVLSHDASPLVQFIKYGLAGGVATGVHILTFFVVGFYLFPCVASDDILVRVLRLSAPVVDEALRARYAVFSNVAAFLVSNVVCYIINRLFVFRPGRHHVIVEFLLFFAVSAVSMTVGSTLMGWLIKQFGAQTTIAFGANILSSLAINYVMRKFFVFKG
;
A
#
# COMPACT_ATOMS: atom_id res chain seq x y z
N MET A 1 -31.22 -15.89 -10.26
CA MET A 1 -30.36 -14.87 -9.63
C MET A 1 -30.58 -13.53 -10.32
N THR A 2 -31.18 -12.58 -9.62
CA THR A 2 -31.34 -11.20 -10.10
C THR A 2 -30.00 -10.46 -10.12
N LEU A 3 -29.87 -9.38 -10.90
CA LEU A 3 -28.64 -8.55 -10.93
C LEU A 3 -28.27 -8.02 -9.54
N ARG A 4 -29.28 -7.74 -8.71
CA ARG A 4 -29.13 -7.27 -7.33
C ARG A 4 -28.52 -8.35 -6.41
N GLU A 5 -29.01 -9.59 -6.49
CA GLU A 5 -28.46 -10.73 -5.73
C GLU A 5 -27.01 -11.03 -6.12
N ARG A 6 -26.64 -10.89 -7.41
CA ARG A 6 -25.25 -11.03 -7.86
C ARG A 6 -24.35 -9.94 -7.27
N TRP A 7 -24.84 -8.70 -7.23
CA TRP A 7 -24.12 -7.57 -6.65
C TRP A 7 -23.92 -7.74 -5.14
N GLU A 8 -24.95 -8.16 -4.42
CA GLU A 8 -24.91 -8.44 -2.98
C GLU A 8 -23.95 -9.60 -2.66
N HIS A 9 -23.94 -10.66 -3.48
CA HIS A 9 -23.00 -11.76 -3.33
C HIS A 9 -21.53 -11.33 -3.58
N VAL A 10 -21.29 -10.48 -4.59
CA VAL A 10 -19.96 -9.93 -4.86
C VAL A 10 -19.50 -9.02 -3.72
N LEU A 11 -20.39 -8.23 -3.13
CA LEU A 11 -20.08 -7.35 -1.99
C LEU A 11 -19.93 -8.10 -0.66
N SER A 12 -20.48 -9.31 -0.55
CA SER A 12 -20.35 -10.14 0.66
C SER A 12 -18.90 -10.52 0.98
N HIS A 13 -18.66 -10.84 2.24
CA HIS A 13 -17.38 -11.37 2.70
C HIS A 13 -17.16 -12.85 2.28
N ASP A 14 -18.24 -13.57 1.95
CA ASP A 14 -18.23 -14.96 1.46
C ASP A 14 -17.96 -15.07 -0.05
N ALA A 15 -17.57 -13.98 -0.68
CA ALA A 15 -17.26 -13.99 -2.10
C ALA A 15 -16.11 -14.96 -2.40
N SER A 16 -16.09 -15.50 -3.62
CA SER A 16 -15.06 -16.46 -4.04
C SER A 16 -13.64 -15.88 -3.88
N PRO A 17 -12.60 -16.72 -3.75
CA PRO A 17 -11.22 -16.25 -3.56
C PRO A 17 -10.77 -15.21 -4.60
N LEU A 18 -11.19 -15.37 -5.87
CA LEU A 18 -10.90 -14.42 -6.94
C LEU A 18 -11.54 -13.04 -6.69
N VAL A 19 -12.79 -13.00 -6.24
CA VAL A 19 -13.47 -11.74 -5.93
C VAL A 19 -12.83 -11.05 -4.73
N GLN A 20 -12.47 -11.80 -3.68
CA GLN A 20 -11.72 -11.26 -2.54
C GLN A 20 -10.36 -10.70 -2.99
N PHE A 21 -9.66 -11.36 -3.92
CA PHE A 21 -8.40 -10.87 -4.47
C PHE A 21 -8.56 -9.56 -5.26
N ILE A 22 -9.64 -9.42 -6.05
CA ILE A 22 -9.95 -8.18 -6.76
C ILE A 22 -10.25 -7.05 -5.77
N LYS A 23 -11.11 -7.29 -4.76
CA LYS A 23 -11.39 -6.31 -3.69
C LYS A 23 -10.12 -5.90 -2.95
N TYR A 24 -9.26 -6.88 -2.67
CA TYR A 24 -7.96 -6.67 -2.05
C TYR A 24 -7.07 -5.75 -2.91
N GLY A 25 -6.99 -6.01 -4.22
CA GLY A 25 -6.29 -5.16 -5.17
C GLY A 25 -6.83 -3.73 -5.20
N LEU A 26 -8.15 -3.56 -5.20
CA LEU A 26 -8.80 -2.24 -5.13
C LEU A 26 -8.48 -1.50 -3.82
N ALA A 27 -8.56 -2.21 -2.68
CA ALA A 27 -8.17 -1.66 -1.39
C ALA A 27 -6.69 -1.23 -1.36
N GLY A 28 -5.81 -2.02 -2.01
CA GLY A 28 -4.41 -1.67 -2.22
C GLY A 28 -4.24 -0.42 -3.08
N GLY A 29 -5.00 -0.29 -4.17
CA GLY A 29 -5.00 0.91 -5.02
C GLY A 29 -5.39 2.18 -4.27
N VAL A 30 -6.45 2.11 -3.45
CA VAL A 30 -6.86 3.22 -2.58
C VAL A 30 -5.75 3.56 -1.58
N ALA A 31 -5.16 2.56 -0.93
CA ALA A 31 -4.07 2.77 0.02
C ALA A 31 -2.85 3.42 -0.64
N THR A 32 -2.49 3.04 -1.87
CA THR A 32 -1.41 3.69 -2.64
C THR A 32 -1.72 5.15 -2.92
N GLY A 33 -2.96 5.48 -3.31
CA GLY A 33 -3.40 6.87 -3.47
C GLY A 33 -3.24 7.68 -2.18
N VAL A 34 -3.69 7.11 -1.06
CA VAL A 34 -3.51 7.73 0.28
C VAL A 34 -2.04 7.90 0.63
N HIS A 35 -1.18 6.93 0.29
CA HIS A 35 0.26 7.02 0.51
C HIS A 35 0.86 8.22 -0.25
N ILE A 36 0.59 8.33 -1.55
CA ILE A 36 1.10 9.41 -2.39
C ILE A 36 0.64 10.77 -1.85
N LEU A 37 -0.64 10.91 -1.51
CA LEU A 37 -1.19 12.15 -0.98
C LEU A 37 -0.61 12.49 0.40
N THR A 38 -0.48 11.51 1.29
CA THR A 38 0.10 11.73 2.62
C THR A 38 1.57 12.11 2.51
N PHE A 39 2.35 11.43 1.66
CA PHE A 39 3.74 11.76 1.39
C PHE A 39 3.85 13.20 0.89
N PHE A 40 3.02 13.58 -0.08
CA PHE A 40 3.02 14.93 -0.61
C PHE A 40 2.68 15.97 0.46
N VAL A 41 1.60 15.79 1.21
CA VAL A 41 1.18 16.73 2.27
C VAL A 41 2.24 16.86 3.36
N VAL A 42 2.76 15.74 3.87
CA VAL A 42 3.78 15.76 4.93
C VAL A 42 5.10 16.34 4.40
N GLY A 43 5.52 15.95 3.20
CA GLY A 43 6.74 16.42 2.54
C GLY A 43 6.66 17.86 2.03
N PHE A 44 5.46 18.44 1.94
CA PHE A 44 5.25 19.83 1.54
C PHE A 44 5.16 20.74 2.78
N TYR A 45 4.45 20.31 3.84
CA TYR A 45 4.16 21.17 5.00
C TYR A 45 5.00 20.91 6.25
N LEU A 46 5.38 19.66 6.54
CA LEU A 46 6.06 19.30 7.80
C LEU A 46 7.56 19.06 7.60
N PHE A 47 7.94 18.36 6.54
CA PHE A 47 9.32 18.03 6.23
C PHE A 47 9.61 18.39 4.76
N PRO A 48 9.85 19.67 4.43
CA PRO A 48 10.03 20.15 3.07
C PRO A 48 11.04 19.32 2.24
N CYS A 49 10.52 18.44 1.39
CA CYS A 49 11.32 17.57 0.52
C CYS A 49 10.77 17.46 -0.91
N VAL A 50 9.59 18.02 -1.16
CA VAL A 50 8.94 18.06 -2.48
C VAL A 50 9.56 19.18 -3.30
N ALA A 51 10.17 18.81 -4.42
CA ALA A 51 10.83 19.76 -5.31
C ALA A 51 9.82 20.52 -6.20
N SER A 52 10.24 21.67 -6.71
CA SER A 52 9.39 22.52 -7.56
C SER A 52 8.99 21.90 -8.89
N ASP A 53 9.75 20.91 -9.36
CA ASP A 53 9.49 20.15 -10.58
C ASP A 53 8.58 18.93 -10.38
N ASP A 54 8.17 18.64 -9.14
CA ASP A 54 7.24 17.56 -8.83
C ASP A 54 5.91 17.73 -9.59
N ILE A 55 5.38 16.62 -10.09
CA ILE A 55 4.17 16.58 -10.93
C ILE A 55 2.98 17.21 -10.19
N LEU A 56 2.79 16.92 -8.91
CA LEU A 56 1.67 17.45 -8.14
C LEU A 56 1.81 18.95 -7.90
N VAL A 57 3.03 19.44 -7.67
CA VAL A 57 3.30 20.89 -7.57
C VAL A 57 2.94 21.60 -8.87
N ARG A 58 3.37 21.05 -10.02
CA ARG A 58 3.09 21.62 -11.34
C ARG A 58 1.61 21.60 -11.70
N VAL A 59 0.94 20.48 -11.48
CA VAL A 59 -0.49 20.29 -11.82
C VAL A 59 -1.36 21.18 -10.94
N LEU A 60 -1.07 21.27 -9.64
CA LEU A 60 -1.84 22.08 -8.68
C LEU A 60 -1.39 23.54 -8.63
N ARG A 61 -0.34 23.91 -9.38
CA ARG A 61 0.25 25.27 -9.41
C ARG A 61 0.59 25.80 -8.02
N LEU A 62 1.17 24.95 -7.19
CA LEU A 62 1.54 25.29 -5.82
C LEU A 62 2.88 26.03 -5.77
N SER A 63 3.03 26.95 -4.82
CA SER A 63 4.32 27.55 -4.50
C SER A 63 5.18 26.54 -3.75
N ALA A 64 6.16 25.96 -4.44
CA ALA A 64 7.03 24.94 -3.87
C ALA A 64 7.76 25.48 -2.62
N PRO A 65 7.87 24.69 -1.53
CA PRO A 65 8.63 25.09 -0.37
C PRO A 65 10.13 25.16 -0.73
N VAL A 66 10.88 25.98 0.01
CA VAL A 66 12.34 25.99 -0.11
C VAL A 66 12.86 24.68 0.48
N VAL A 67 13.55 23.90 -0.34
CA VAL A 67 14.10 22.59 0.05
C VAL A 67 15.60 22.74 0.26
N ASP A 68 16.06 22.35 1.45
CA ASP A 68 17.48 22.16 1.72
C ASP A 68 17.93 20.81 1.15
N GLU A 69 18.81 20.83 0.14
CA GLU A 69 19.30 19.62 -0.52
C GLU A 69 20.00 18.65 0.45
N ALA A 70 20.69 19.17 1.47
CA ALA A 70 21.38 18.35 2.46
C ALA A 70 20.41 17.57 3.35
N LEU A 71 19.22 18.12 3.59
CA LEU A 71 18.18 17.50 4.43
C LEU A 71 17.09 16.79 3.63
N ARG A 72 16.96 17.07 2.33
CA ARG A 72 15.91 16.57 1.45
C ARG A 72 15.74 15.06 1.52
N ALA A 73 16.84 14.30 1.46
CA ALA A 73 16.81 12.84 1.52
C ALA A 73 16.25 12.34 2.87
N ARG A 74 16.65 12.97 3.97
CA ARG A 74 16.20 12.60 5.32
C ARG A 74 14.72 12.93 5.53
N TYR A 75 14.28 14.10 5.05
CA TYR A 75 12.89 14.52 5.10
C TYR A 75 11.98 13.67 4.21
N ALA A 76 12.47 13.25 3.05
CA ALA A 76 11.77 12.27 2.21
C ALA A 76 11.60 10.93 2.93
N VAL A 77 12.61 10.45 3.66
CA VAL A 77 12.48 9.22 4.47
C VAL A 77 11.41 9.39 5.56
N PHE A 78 11.42 10.49 6.31
CA PHE A 78 10.40 10.75 7.34
C PHE A 78 8.99 10.86 6.76
N SER A 79 8.84 11.57 5.64
CA SER A 79 7.56 11.69 4.93
C SER A 79 7.07 10.33 4.42
N ASN A 80 7.98 9.48 3.94
CA ASN A 80 7.64 8.14 3.48
C ASN A 80 7.23 7.20 4.63
N VAL A 81 7.89 7.30 5.80
CA VAL A 81 7.49 6.55 6.99
C VAL A 81 6.10 6.99 7.45
N ALA A 82 5.83 8.29 7.52
CA ALA A 82 4.50 8.80 7.88
C ALA A 82 3.42 8.33 6.89
N ALA A 83 3.70 8.44 5.59
CA ALA A 83 2.82 7.96 4.52
C ALA A 83 2.55 6.46 4.62
N PHE A 84 3.58 5.65 4.90
CA PHE A 84 3.47 4.21 5.08
C PHE A 84 2.54 3.87 6.26
N LEU A 85 2.67 4.55 7.40
CA LEU A 85 1.81 4.31 8.56
C LEU A 85 0.34 4.63 8.23
N VAL A 86 0.08 5.81 7.68
CA VAL A 86 -1.29 6.25 7.37
C VAL A 86 -1.93 5.36 6.29
N SER A 87 -1.20 5.06 5.22
CA SER A 87 -1.71 4.21 4.14
C SER A 87 -2.00 2.79 4.62
N ASN A 88 -1.16 2.21 5.49
CA ASN A 88 -1.40 0.89 6.07
C ASN A 88 -2.60 0.87 7.02
N VAL A 89 -2.82 1.94 7.80
CA VAL A 89 -4.03 2.06 8.63
C VAL A 89 -5.28 2.08 7.77
N VAL A 90 -5.31 2.89 6.71
CA VAL A 90 -6.46 2.92 5.77
C VAL A 90 -6.64 1.57 5.08
N CYS A 91 -5.55 0.97 4.61
CA CYS A 91 -5.55 -0.36 4.00
C CYS A 91 -6.15 -1.40 4.96
N TYR A 92 -5.75 -1.38 6.24
CA TYR A 92 -6.28 -2.26 7.27
C TYR A 92 -7.78 -2.07 7.47
N ILE A 93 -8.24 -0.83 7.59
CA ILE A 93 -9.66 -0.52 7.78
C ILE A 93 -10.49 -1.04 6.60
N ILE A 94 -10.07 -0.78 5.37
CA ILE A 94 -10.78 -1.27 4.17
C ILE A 94 -10.76 -2.79 4.13
N ASN A 95 -9.61 -3.42 4.39
CA ASN A 95 -9.50 -4.88 4.39
C ASN A 95 -10.43 -5.53 5.42
N ARG A 96 -10.50 -4.94 6.62
CA ARG A 96 -11.33 -5.44 7.72
C ARG A 96 -12.83 -5.24 7.50
N LEU A 97 -13.23 -4.15 6.85
CA LEU A 97 -14.64 -3.80 6.67
C LEU A 97 -15.25 -4.33 5.37
N PHE A 98 -14.42 -4.56 4.35
CA PHE A 98 -14.91 -4.82 2.99
C PHE A 98 -14.35 -6.09 2.34
N VAL A 99 -13.12 -6.50 2.70
CA VAL A 99 -12.43 -7.59 2.01
C VAL A 99 -12.54 -8.92 2.77
N PHE A 100 -12.20 -8.91 4.06
CA PHE A 100 -12.06 -10.12 4.88
C PHE A 100 -12.96 -10.07 6.12
N ARG A 101 -13.36 -11.24 6.63
CA ARG A 101 -14.17 -11.31 7.85
C ARG A 101 -13.29 -11.02 9.08
N PRO A 102 -13.64 -10.01 9.91
CA PRO A 102 -12.95 -9.77 11.17
C PRO A 102 -13.27 -10.87 12.20
N GLY A 103 -12.45 -10.93 13.25
CA GLY A 103 -12.74 -11.73 14.44
C GLY A 103 -11.96 -13.03 14.55
N ARG A 104 -10.82 -13.15 13.85
CA ARG A 104 -9.83 -14.21 14.14
C ARG A 104 -9.08 -13.90 15.43
N HIS A 105 -8.69 -12.64 15.61
CA HIS A 105 -7.95 -12.17 16.77
C HIS A 105 -8.61 -10.91 17.36
N HIS A 106 -8.12 -10.45 18.52
CA HIS A 106 -8.46 -9.13 19.02
C HIS A 106 -8.00 -8.05 18.04
N VAL A 107 -8.74 -6.94 17.92
CA VAL A 107 -8.52 -5.88 16.92
C VAL A 107 -7.07 -5.39 16.89
N ILE A 108 -6.46 -5.22 18.07
CA ILE A 108 -5.05 -4.80 18.20
C ILE A 108 -4.09 -5.84 17.60
N VAL A 109 -4.35 -7.13 17.81
CA VAL A 109 -3.52 -8.21 17.27
C VAL A 109 -3.70 -8.31 15.75
N GLU A 110 -4.92 -8.17 15.23
CA GLU A 110 -5.16 -8.09 13.78
C GLU A 110 -4.37 -6.94 13.15
N PHE A 111 -4.41 -5.76 13.79
CA PHE A 111 -3.68 -4.58 13.33
C PHE A 111 -2.15 -4.78 13.34
N LEU A 112 -1.59 -5.31 14.44
CA LEU A 112 -0.15 -5.57 14.55
C LEU A 112 0.32 -6.62 13.55
N LEU A 113 -0.43 -7.73 13.40
CA LEU A 113 -0.12 -8.75 12.40
C LEU A 113 -0.20 -8.19 10.98
N PHE A 114 -1.18 -7.35 10.69
CA PHE A 114 -1.31 -6.70 9.39
C PHE A 114 -0.09 -5.83 9.07
N PHE A 115 0.37 -5.03 10.03
CA PHE A 115 1.58 -4.22 9.89
C PHE A 115 2.84 -5.07 9.73
N ALA A 116 3.01 -6.12 10.53
CA ALA A 116 4.14 -7.02 10.45
C ALA A 116 4.23 -7.71 9.08
N VAL A 117 3.10 -8.24 8.59
CA VAL A 117 3.02 -8.86 7.25
C VAL A 117 3.35 -7.85 6.16
N SER A 118 2.92 -6.60 6.30
CA SER A 118 3.20 -5.54 5.32
C SER A 118 4.69 -5.18 5.28
N ALA A 119 5.35 -5.10 6.44
CA ALA A 119 6.79 -4.86 6.54
C ALA A 119 7.62 -6.02 5.96
N VAL A 120 7.23 -7.27 6.25
CA VAL A 120 7.87 -8.47 5.67
C VAL A 120 7.69 -8.48 4.16
N SER A 121 6.47 -8.24 3.68
CA SER A 121 6.18 -8.24 2.24
C SER A 121 7.00 -7.18 1.50
N MET A 122 7.12 -5.98 2.05
CA MET A 122 7.96 -4.91 1.49
C MET A 122 9.44 -5.31 1.44
N THR A 123 9.95 -5.94 2.50
CA THR A 123 11.34 -6.41 2.56
C THR A 123 11.62 -7.49 1.51
N VAL A 124 10.73 -8.47 1.40
CA VAL A 124 10.83 -9.58 0.44
C VAL A 124 10.73 -9.05 -0.99
N GLY A 125 9.74 -8.20 -1.28
CA GLY A 125 9.55 -7.63 -2.61
C GLY A 125 10.72 -6.76 -3.07
N SER A 126 11.26 -5.92 -2.18
CA SER A 126 12.46 -5.11 -2.47
C SER A 126 13.70 -5.98 -2.66
N THR A 127 13.86 -7.06 -1.90
CA THR A 127 14.97 -8.00 -2.06
C THR A 127 14.89 -8.72 -3.41
N LEU A 128 13.69 -9.18 -3.79
CA LEU A 128 13.43 -9.81 -5.09
C LEU A 128 13.74 -8.84 -6.25
N MET A 129 13.33 -7.58 -6.13
CA MET A 129 13.66 -6.54 -7.09
C MET A 129 15.17 -6.37 -7.26
N GLY A 130 15.91 -6.22 -6.16
CA GLY A 130 17.35 -6.07 -6.18
C GLY A 130 18.06 -7.28 -6.79
N TRP A 131 17.56 -8.49 -6.49
CA TRP A 131 18.09 -9.73 -7.05
C TRP A 131 17.85 -9.84 -8.57
N LEU A 132 16.64 -9.52 -9.05
CA LEU A 132 16.33 -9.53 -10.49
C LEU A 132 17.19 -8.54 -11.28
N ILE A 133 17.41 -7.35 -10.74
CA ILE A 133 18.26 -6.34 -11.39
C ILE A 133 19.71 -6.82 -11.41
N LYS A 134 20.23 -7.33 -10.30
CA LYS A 134 21.65 -7.69 -10.17
C LYS A 134 22.03 -8.96 -10.94
N GLN A 135 21.16 -9.97 -10.99
CA GLN A 135 21.48 -11.26 -11.59
C GLN A 135 21.04 -11.40 -13.05
N PHE A 136 19.93 -10.75 -13.43
CA PHE A 136 19.36 -10.90 -14.78
C PHE A 136 19.47 -9.62 -15.62
N GLY A 137 20.03 -8.54 -15.07
CA GLY A 137 20.07 -7.24 -15.76
C GLY A 137 18.66 -6.72 -16.12
N ALA A 138 17.64 -7.18 -15.38
CA ALA A 138 16.26 -6.88 -15.72
C ALA A 138 16.01 -5.37 -15.68
N GLN A 139 15.24 -4.87 -16.65
CA GLN A 139 14.82 -3.48 -16.67
C GLN A 139 14.10 -3.13 -15.36
N THR A 140 14.42 -1.98 -14.78
CA THR A 140 13.91 -1.53 -13.47
C THR A 140 12.39 -1.56 -13.41
N THR A 141 11.71 -1.24 -14.52
CA THR A 141 10.24 -1.31 -14.63
C THR A 141 9.70 -2.73 -14.44
N ILE A 142 10.35 -3.73 -15.03
CA ILE A 142 9.95 -5.13 -14.93
C ILE A 142 10.22 -5.66 -13.51
N ALA A 143 11.39 -5.35 -12.96
CA ALA A 143 11.77 -5.71 -11.60
C ALA A 143 10.83 -5.07 -10.55
N PHE A 144 10.41 -3.83 -10.79
CA PHE A 144 9.43 -3.12 -9.96
C PHE A 144 8.03 -3.74 -10.07
N GLY A 145 7.61 -4.14 -11.27
CA GLY A 145 6.37 -4.90 -11.46
C GLY A 145 6.37 -6.22 -10.68
N ALA A 146 7.48 -6.97 -10.73
CA ALA A 146 7.65 -8.19 -9.96
C ALA A 146 7.61 -7.94 -8.44
N ASN A 147 8.19 -6.84 -7.95
CA ASN A 147 8.09 -6.41 -6.56
C ASN A 147 6.63 -6.19 -6.13
N ILE A 148 5.88 -5.41 -6.91
CA ILE A 148 4.47 -5.13 -6.61
C ILE A 148 3.66 -6.42 -6.57
N LEU A 149 3.79 -7.28 -7.59
CA LEU A 149 3.01 -8.51 -7.68
C LEU A 149 3.35 -9.50 -6.56
N SER A 150 4.63 -9.70 -6.27
CA SER A 150 5.06 -10.59 -5.18
C SER A 150 4.60 -10.06 -3.82
N SER A 151 4.79 -8.77 -3.55
CA SER A 151 4.33 -8.12 -2.32
C SER A 151 2.81 -8.22 -2.15
N LEU A 152 2.05 -8.03 -3.24
CA LEU A 152 0.59 -8.12 -3.23
C LEU A 152 0.13 -9.55 -2.95
N ALA A 153 0.74 -10.55 -3.59
CA ALA A 153 0.42 -11.96 -3.38
C ALA A 153 0.73 -12.43 -1.96
N ILE A 154 1.92 -12.12 -1.43
CA ILE A 154 2.31 -12.47 -0.06
C ILE A 154 1.34 -11.85 0.93
N ASN A 155 1.06 -10.54 0.79
CA ASN A 155 0.12 -9.88 1.67
C ASN A 155 -1.29 -10.50 1.60
N TYR A 156 -1.79 -10.83 0.40
CA TYR A 156 -3.11 -11.45 0.26
C TYR A 156 -3.18 -12.80 1.00
N VAL A 157 -2.20 -13.69 0.76
CA VAL A 157 -2.15 -15.02 1.38
C VAL A 157 -2.04 -14.90 2.89
N MET A 158 -1.10 -14.08 3.38
CA MET A 158 -0.89 -13.90 4.81
C MET A 158 -2.10 -13.27 5.49
N ARG A 159 -2.76 -12.29 4.86
CA ARG A 159 -3.95 -11.65 5.42
C ARG A 159 -5.15 -12.59 5.47
N LYS A 160 -5.34 -13.40 4.42
CA LYS A 160 -6.44 -14.36 4.35
C LYS A 160 -6.30 -15.51 5.36
N PHE A 161 -5.11 -16.08 5.51
CA PHE A 161 -4.94 -17.29 6.34
C PHE A 161 -4.45 -17.01 7.76
N PHE A 162 -3.63 -15.97 7.96
CA PHE A 162 -3.02 -15.67 9.26
C PHE A 162 -3.67 -14.50 9.98
N VAL A 163 -4.09 -13.43 9.28
CA VAL A 163 -4.62 -12.22 9.94
C VAL A 163 -6.12 -12.32 10.21
N PHE A 164 -6.91 -12.63 9.18
CA PHE A 164 -8.38 -12.63 9.22
C PHE A 164 -8.98 -14.04 9.17
N LYS A 165 -10.30 -14.15 9.38
CA LYS A 165 -11.05 -15.37 9.07
C LYS A 165 -11.32 -15.35 7.56
N GLY A 166 -10.66 -16.25 6.84
CA GLY A 166 -10.71 -16.35 5.36
C GLY A 166 -12.12 -16.52 4.81
#